data_AF-A0A1Z9LTG7-F1
#
_entry.id   AF-A0A1Z9LTG7-F1
#
_cell.length_a   1.000
_cell.length_b   1.000
_cell.length_c   1.000
_cell.angle_alpha   90.00
_cell.angle_beta   90.00
_cell.angle_gamma   90.00
#
_symmetry.space_group_name_H-M   'P 1'
#
loop_
_entity.id
_entity.type
_entity.pdbx_description
1 polymer ?
#
loop_
_entity_poly.entity_id
_entity_poly.type
_entity_poly.pdbx_seq_one_letter_code
_entity_poly.pdbx_strand_id
1 'polypeptide(L)'
;MKTFKQHIKEYKGYAGDAKGVNTAGGGEESIEDGSIGVHNIHEPAVLERVNAFVKSIADREYIKPEAALSQLSQRLGTIGLVFKDSVSIEGKSGKFETGLTQHGGRFGKDTDGSDINDDGIQHKLGKELKLKGNYETLENGAVKVYAELA
;
A
#
# COMPACT_ATOMS: atom_id res chain seq x y z
N MET A 1 -11.10 -40.24 31.07
CA MET A 1 -10.94 -39.34 29.91
C MET A 1 -11.05 -37.91 30.41
N LYS A 2 -10.10 -37.03 30.04
CA LYS A 2 -10.11 -35.62 30.47
C LYS A 2 -11.14 -34.83 29.66
N THR A 3 -11.74 -33.80 30.27
CA THR A 3 -12.70 -32.93 29.59
C THR A 3 -12.01 -31.86 28.74
N PHE A 4 -12.69 -31.35 27.72
CA PHE A 4 -12.18 -30.30 26.84
C PHE A 4 -11.72 -29.04 27.60
N LYS A 5 -12.42 -28.69 28.70
CA LYS A 5 -12.06 -27.56 29.58
C LYS A 5 -10.76 -27.81 30.38
N GLN A 6 -10.42 -29.06 30.67
CA GLN A 6 -9.13 -29.39 31.30
C GLN A 6 -7.96 -29.26 30.31
N HIS A 7 -8.18 -29.53 29.02
CA HIS A 7 -7.15 -29.36 27.99
C HIS A 7 -6.76 -27.89 27.79
N ILE A 8 -7.71 -26.96 27.90
CA ILE A 8 -7.45 -25.52 27.79
C ILE A 8 -6.60 -25.00 28.96
N LYS A 9 -6.76 -25.56 30.15
CA LYS A 9 -5.95 -25.19 31.33
C LYS A 9 -4.55 -25.82 31.34
N GLU A 10 -4.37 -26.99 30.70
CA GLU A 10 -3.06 -27.64 30.54
C GLU A 10 -2.25 -27.05 29.37
N TYR A 11 -2.86 -26.30 28.45
CA TYR A 11 -2.12 -25.57 27.42
C TYR A 11 -1.45 -24.31 28.01
N LYS A 12 -0.45 -24.53 28.86
CA LYS A 12 0.68 -23.61 29.01
C LYS A 12 1.73 -24.02 27.99
N GLY A 13 1.45 -23.71 26.72
CA GLY A 13 2.44 -23.81 25.66
C GLY A 13 3.69 -23.00 26.03
N TYR A 14 4.81 -23.70 26.18
CA TYR A 14 6.19 -23.21 26.10
C TYR A 14 6.50 -21.90 26.85
N ALA A 15 6.71 -22.01 28.16
CA ALA A 15 7.61 -21.13 28.89
C ALA A 15 9.06 -21.60 28.65
N GLY A 16 9.66 -21.20 27.53
CA GLY A 16 11.02 -21.56 27.18
C GLY A 16 11.46 -20.95 25.86
N ASP A 17 12.17 -19.82 25.95
CA ASP A 17 13.19 -19.35 25.00
C ASP A 17 12.90 -19.37 23.49
N ALA A 18 11.63 -19.22 23.08
CA ALA A 18 11.34 -18.78 21.72
C ALA A 18 11.37 -17.24 21.71
N LYS A 19 12.59 -16.68 21.74
CA LYS A 19 12.85 -15.48 20.95
C LYS A 19 12.48 -15.84 19.52
N GLY A 20 11.21 -15.65 19.15
CA GLY A 20 10.85 -15.46 17.76
C GLY A 20 11.82 -14.42 17.23
N VAL A 21 12.57 -14.80 16.20
CA VAL A 21 13.62 -14.02 15.56
C VAL A 21 13.33 -12.53 15.67
N ASN A 22 14.16 -11.84 16.45
CA ASN A 22 14.20 -10.38 16.49
C ASN A 22 14.25 -9.86 15.05
N THR A 23 13.14 -9.31 14.56
CA THR A 23 13.19 -8.21 13.59
C THR A 23 13.13 -6.87 14.34
N ALA A 24 13.63 -6.83 15.58
CA ALA A 24 14.07 -5.60 16.21
C ALA A 24 15.47 -5.27 15.66
N GLY A 25 15.54 -4.64 14.48
CA GLY A 25 16.85 -4.24 13.95
C GLY A 25 16.98 -3.90 12.47
N GLY A 26 15.90 -3.61 11.74
CA GLY A 26 16.01 -3.29 10.32
C GLY A 26 14.88 -2.45 9.77
N GLY A 27 14.78 -1.18 10.22
CA GLY A 27 14.42 -0.02 9.39
C GLY A 27 13.18 -0.02 8.48
N GLU A 28 12.25 -0.95 8.60
CA GLU A 28 10.97 -0.91 7.88
C GLU A 28 9.89 -1.37 8.84
N GLU A 29 9.29 -0.44 9.60
CA GLU A 29 8.02 -0.73 10.27
C GLU A 29 7.01 -1.12 9.19
N SER A 30 6.70 -2.42 9.10
CA SER A 30 5.63 -2.91 8.24
C SER A 30 4.37 -2.14 8.58
N ILE A 31 3.82 -1.45 7.59
CA ILE A 31 2.61 -0.65 7.70
C ILE A 31 1.49 -1.49 8.37
N GLU A 32 1.47 -2.79 8.10
CA GLU A 32 0.52 -3.80 8.59
C GLU A 32 0.59 -4.14 10.10
N ASP A 33 1.67 -3.79 10.82
CA ASP A 33 1.86 -4.19 12.23
C ASP A 33 1.19 -3.21 13.23
N GLY A 34 0.72 -2.06 12.77
CA GLY A 34 -0.07 -1.15 13.58
C GLY A 34 -1.52 -1.61 13.68
N SER A 35 -2.12 -1.61 14.88
CA SER A 35 -3.58 -1.79 15.13
C SER A 35 -4.48 -0.70 14.50
N ILE A 36 -3.99 -0.02 13.46
CA ILE A 36 -4.54 1.18 12.86
C ILE A 36 -5.52 0.85 11.73
N GLY A 37 -5.60 -0.41 11.28
CA GLY A 37 -6.47 -0.79 10.17
C GLY A 37 -6.02 -0.10 8.89
N VAL A 38 -4.86 -0.51 8.38
CA VAL A 38 -4.22 0.06 7.17
C VAL A 38 -5.05 0.03 5.89
N HIS A 39 -6.16 -0.71 5.90
CA HIS A 39 -7.19 -0.74 4.87
C HIS A 39 -8.18 0.44 4.96
N ASN A 40 -8.17 1.19 6.07
CA ASN A 40 -9.00 2.35 6.30
C ASN A 40 -8.38 3.59 5.65
N ILE A 41 -8.34 3.61 4.33
CA ILE A 41 -7.87 4.75 3.53
C ILE A 41 -8.69 6.04 3.75
N HIS A 42 -9.84 5.94 4.42
CA HIS A 42 -10.64 7.06 4.87
C HIS A 42 -10.06 7.77 6.09
N GLU A 43 -9.18 7.11 6.85
CA GLU A 43 -8.52 7.70 7.99
C GLU A 43 -7.39 8.64 7.51
N PRO A 44 -7.39 9.92 7.90
CA PRO A 44 -6.39 10.88 7.46
C PRO A 44 -4.97 10.47 7.88
N ALA A 45 -4.82 9.82 9.03
CA ALA A 45 -3.54 9.32 9.52
C ALA A 45 -2.95 8.20 8.63
N VAL A 46 -3.80 7.35 8.04
CA VAL A 46 -3.37 6.32 7.09
C VAL A 46 -2.96 7.01 5.79
N LEU A 47 -3.78 7.93 5.28
CA LEU A 47 -3.49 8.64 4.03
C LEU A 47 -2.19 9.45 4.11
N GLU A 48 -1.92 10.10 5.25
CA GLU A 48 -0.66 10.82 5.48
C GLU A 48 0.55 9.87 5.45
N ARG A 49 0.47 8.72 6.11
CA ARG A 49 1.53 7.70 6.05
C ARG A 49 1.76 7.23 4.63
N VAL A 50 0.69 6.88 3.91
CA VAL A 50 0.81 6.43 2.52
C VAL A 50 1.46 7.51 1.67
N ASN A 51 1.07 8.77 1.83
CA ASN A 51 1.70 9.87 1.09
C ASN A 51 3.19 10.04 1.46
N ALA A 52 3.56 9.91 2.73
CA ALA A 52 4.95 9.94 3.17
C ALA A 52 5.78 8.79 2.56
N PHE A 53 5.22 7.59 2.47
CA PHE A 53 5.88 6.44 1.83
C PHE A 53 5.97 6.58 0.32
N VAL A 54 4.93 7.10 -0.34
CA VAL A 54 4.97 7.38 -1.78
C VAL A 54 6.06 8.41 -2.08
N LYS A 55 6.22 9.42 -1.22
CA LYS A 55 7.30 10.42 -1.33
C LYS A 55 8.69 9.83 -1.09
N SER A 56 8.84 8.82 -0.22
CA SER A 56 10.16 8.22 0.06
C SER A 56 10.74 7.42 -1.11
N ILE A 57 9.94 7.12 -2.15
CA ILE A 57 10.46 6.55 -3.40
C ILE A 57 11.35 7.55 -4.16
N ALA A 58 11.17 8.86 -3.95
CA ALA A 58 12.03 9.88 -4.51
C ALA A 58 13.47 9.86 -3.95
N ASP A 59 13.66 9.30 -2.76
CA ASP A 59 14.97 9.18 -2.12
C ASP A 59 15.82 8.05 -2.75
N ARG A 60 15.21 7.19 -3.55
CA ARG A 60 15.88 6.06 -4.21
C ARG A 60 16.20 6.38 -5.67
N GLU A 61 17.33 5.86 -6.12
CA GLU A 61 17.75 5.89 -7.51
C GLU A 61 17.55 4.51 -8.13
N TYR A 62 16.88 4.47 -9.28
CA TYR A 62 16.55 3.23 -9.96
C TYR A 62 17.31 3.12 -11.26
N ILE A 63 17.87 1.94 -11.57
CA ILE A 63 18.50 1.70 -12.88
C ILE A 63 17.44 1.73 -14.00
N LYS A 64 16.21 1.30 -13.67
CA LYS A 64 15.08 1.22 -14.59
C LYS A 64 13.84 1.86 -14.00
N PRO A 65 13.12 2.70 -14.76
CA PRO A 65 11.90 3.34 -14.27
C PRO A 65 10.80 2.33 -13.91
N GLU A 66 10.76 1.19 -14.59
CA GLU A 66 9.78 0.12 -14.31
C GLU A 66 9.99 -0.49 -12.92
N ALA A 67 11.23 -0.49 -12.41
CA ALA A 67 11.50 -0.96 -11.06
C ALA A 67 10.90 -0.01 -10.01
N ALA A 68 10.96 1.30 -10.24
CA ALA A 68 10.34 2.29 -9.38
C ALA A 68 8.81 2.15 -9.38
N LEU A 69 8.20 1.99 -10.55
CA LEU A 69 6.75 1.78 -10.70
C LEU A 69 6.28 0.46 -10.07
N SER A 70 7.05 -0.61 -10.24
CA SER A 70 6.75 -1.90 -9.61
C SER A 70 6.81 -1.78 -8.09
N GLN A 71 7.82 -1.10 -7.55
CA GLN A 71 7.91 -0.86 -6.11
C GLN A 71 6.76 0.00 -5.58
N LEU A 72 6.38 1.08 -6.29
CA LEU A 72 5.20 1.88 -5.97
C LEU A 72 3.94 1.01 -5.95
N SER A 73 3.73 0.20 -6.99
CA SER A 73 2.58 -0.68 -7.13
C SER A 73 2.51 -1.73 -6.01
N GLN A 74 3.63 -2.39 -5.69
CA GLN A 74 3.69 -3.37 -4.61
C GLN A 74 3.35 -2.75 -3.24
N ARG A 75 3.89 -1.57 -2.95
CA ARG A 75 3.67 -0.87 -1.68
C ARG A 75 2.26 -0.31 -1.55
N LEU A 76 1.68 0.20 -2.64
CA LEU A 76 0.26 0.55 -2.65
C LEU A 76 -0.61 -0.70 -2.56
N GLY A 77 -0.17 -1.82 -3.14
CA GLY A 77 -0.85 -3.11 -3.03
C GLY A 77 -0.98 -3.64 -1.60
N THR A 78 0.02 -3.43 -0.73
CA THR A 78 -0.05 -3.89 0.68
C THR A 78 -1.14 -3.21 1.48
N ILE A 79 -1.52 -1.98 1.12
CA ILE A 79 -2.64 -1.24 1.73
C ILE A 79 -3.95 -1.42 0.95
N GLY A 80 -3.93 -2.24 -0.11
CA GLY A 80 -5.09 -2.52 -0.96
C GLY A 80 -5.38 -1.46 -2.02
N LEU A 81 -4.44 -0.55 -2.30
CA LEU A 81 -4.53 0.43 -3.40
C LEU A 81 -3.86 -0.11 -4.67
N VAL A 82 -4.55 0.02 -5.79
CA VAL A 82 -4.10 -0.51 -7.09
C VAL A 82 -4.22 0.58 -8.14
N PHE A 83 -3.22 0.67 -9.04
CA PHE A 83 -3.29 1.55 -10.19
C PHE A 83 -4.46 1.18 -11.08
N LYS A 84 -5.30 2.17 -11.38
CA LYS A 84 -6.40 2.05 -12.32
C LYS A 84 -5.87 1.91 -13.75
N ASP A 85 -4.88 2.72 -14.07
CA ASP A 85 -4.29 2.81 -15.39
C ASP A 85 -2.82 2.40 -15.35
N SER A 86 -2.39 1.66 -16.39
CA SER A 86 -0.99 1.30 -16.60
C SER A 86 -0.15 2.56 -16.77
N VAL A 87 0.73 2.84 -15.82
CA VAL A 87 1.72 3.90 -15.95
C VAL A 87 2.92 3.36 -16.70
N SER A 88 3.28 3.99 -17.82
CA SER A 88 4.54 3.75 -18.51
C SER A 88 5.40 5.00 -18.42
N ILE A 89 6.70 4.81 -18.23
CA ILE A 89 7.69 5.88 -18.22
C ILE A 89 8.47 5.78 -19.54
N GLU A 90 8.25 6.73 -20.42
CA GLU A 90 8.89 6.78 -21.73
C GLU A 90 9.75 8.04 -21.85
N GLY A 91 11.08 7.85 -21.90
CA GLY A 91 12.04 8.93 -22.12
C GLY A 91 12.83 9.34 -20.88
N LYS A 92 13.59 10.43 -21.01
CA LYS A 92 14.53 10.90 -19.99
C LYS A 92 13.86 11.64 -18.84
N SER A 93 12.70 12.25 -19.05
CA SER A 93 11.97 12.96 -18.00
C SER A 93 10.51 13.13 -18.41
N GLY A 94 9.60 13.12 -17.46
CA GLY A 94 8.18 13.30 -17.74
C GLY A 94 7.34 13.34 -16.48
N LYS A 95 6.03 13.51 -16.70
CA LYS A 95 5.01 13.48 -15.65
C LYS A 95 4.05 12.34 -15.93
N PHE A 96 3.52 11.73 -14.88
CA PHE A 96 2.45 10.75 -14.98
C PHE A 96 1.39 11.02 -13.91
N GLU A 97 0.16 10.67 -14.25
CA GLU A 97 -0.98 10.71 -13.34
C GLU A 97 -1.76 9.42 -13.57
N THR A 98 -2.09 8.71 -12.49
CA THR A 98 -2.92 7.49 -12.54
C THR A 98 -3.95 7.53 -11.43
N GLY A 99 -5.17 7.10 -11.75
CA GLY A 99 -6.20 6.90 -10.74
C GLY A 99 -5.85 5.72 -9.83
N LEU A 100 -6.33 5.75 -8.59
CA LEU A 100 -6.19 4.63 -7.66
C LEU A 100 -7.56 3.99 -7.41
N THR A 101 -7.56 2.67 -7.31
CA THR A 101 -8.74 1.89 -6.89
C THR A 101 -8.39 1.11 -5.64
N GLN A 102 -9.36 0.93 -4.74
CA GLN A 102 -9.21 0.08 -3.57
C GLN A 102 -9.76 -1.31 -3.90
N HIS A 103 -8.93 -2.34 -3.74
CA HIS A 103 -9.25 -3.75 -4.03
C HIS A 103 -9.80 -4.00 -5.46
N GLY A 104 -9.43 -3.16 -6.42
CA GLY A 104 -9.93 -3.24 -7.80
C GLY A 104 -11.32 -2.65 -8.02
N GLY A 105 -11.85 -1.92 -7.04
CA GLY A 105 -13.15 -1.25 -7.12
C GLY A 105 -14.31 -2.10 -6.59
N ARG A 106 -15.50 -1.52 -6.63
CA ARG A 106 -16.75 -2.19 -6.28
C ARG A 106 -17.57 -2.39 -7.53
N PHE A 107 -17.98 -3.63 -7.77
CA PHE A 107 -18.86 -3.99 -8.87
C PHE A 107 -20.03 -4.83 -8.35
N GLY A 108 -21.25 -4.52 -8.80
CA GLY A 108 -22.43 -5.33 -8.47
C GLY A 108 -23.68 -4.49 -8.30
N LYS A 109 -24.61 -4.98 -7.48
CA LYS A 109 -25.83 -4.27 -7.11
C LYS A 109 -25.77 -3.83 -5.65
N ASP A 110 -26.24 -2.63 -5.38
CA ASP A 110 -26.44 -2.18 -4.00
C ASP A 110 -27.66 -2.87 -3.37
N THR A 111 -27.84 -2.67 -2.07
CA THR A 111 -29.03 -3.07 -1.30
C THR A 111 -30.34 -2.50 -1.85
N ASP A 112 -30.28 -1.37 -2.58
CA ASP A 112 -31.43 -0.77 -3.28
C ASP A 112 -31.62 -1.33 -4.72
N GLY A 113 -30.72 -2.19 -5.20
CA GLY A 113 -30.77 -2.76 -6.54
C GLY A 113 -30.15 -1.90 -7.65
N SER A 114 -29.68 -0.69 -7.30
CA SER A 114 -28.88 0.17 -8.17
C SER A 114 -27.55 -0.48 -8.53
N ASP A 115 -27.09 -0.28 -9.76
CA ASP A 115 -25.81 -0.84 -10.21
C ASP A 115 -24.65 0.02 -9.67
N ILE A 116 -23.68 -0.65 -9.03
CA ILE A 116 -22.46 -0.04 -8.50
C ILE A 116 -21.30 -0.43 -9.43
N ASN A 117 -20.55 0.59 -9.86
CA ASN A 117 -19.27 0.44 -10.53
C ASN A 117 -18.37 1.63 -10.14
N ASP A 118 -17.78 1.55 -8.94
CA ASP A 118 -16.95 2.60 -8.38
C ASP A 118 -15.53 2.11 -8.02
N ASP A 119 -14.63 3.04 -7.75
CA ASP A 119 -13.21 2.80 -7.45
C ASP A 119 -12.95 2.20 -6.06
N GLY A 120 -13.98 2.04 -5.23
CA GLY A 120 -13.86 1.58 -3.85
C GLY A 120 -13.38 2.65 -2.86
N ILE A 121 -13.09 3.87 -3.33
CA ILE A 121 -12.47 4.96 -2.56
C ILE A 121 -13.41 6.16 -2.46
N GLN A 122 -13.94 6.64 -3.58
CA GLN A 122 -14.69 7.89 -3.68
C GLN A 122 -15.93 7.90 -2.78
N HIS A 123 -16.61 6.76 -2.62
CA HIS A 123 -17.77 6.64 -1.74
C HIS A 123 -17.43 6.78 -0.24
N LYS A 124 -16.16 6.59 0.14
CA LYS A 124 -15.67 6.75 1.53
C LYS A 124 -15.02 8.12 1.75
N LEU A 125 -14.20 8.55 0.80
CA LEU A 125 -13.36 9.74 0.93
C LEU A 125 -14.04 11.01 0.39
N GLY A 126 -15.13 10.87 -0.38
CA GLY A 126 -15.82 11.97 -1.06
C GLY A 126 -15.07 12.54 -2.25
N LYS A 127 -13.87 12.01 -2.56
CA LYS A 127 -13.03 12.42 -3.69
C LYS A 127 -12.36 11.21 -4.34
N GLU A 128 -12.08 11.32 -5.63
CA GLU A 128 -11.20 10.39 -6.35
C GLU A 128 -9.77 10.58 -5.83
N LEU A 129 -9.09 9.48 -5.50
CA LEU A 129 -7.69 9.49 -5.09
C LEU A 129 -6.80 9.25 -6.30
N LYS A 130 -5.86 10.15 -6.57
CA LYS A 130 -4.93 10.04 -7.72
C LYS A 130 -3.51 9.98 -7.25
N LEU A 131 -2.68 9.21 -7.95
CA LEU A 131 -1.24 9.26 -7.82
C LEU A 131 -0.69 10.18 -8.91
N LYS A 132 -0.04 11.26 -8.50
CA LYS A 132 0.69 12.15 -9.40
C LYS A 132 2.18 11.94 -9.20
N GLY A 133 2.93 11.83 -10.29
CA GLY A 133 4.36 11.66 -10.21
C GLY A 133 5.11 12.30 -11.36
N ASN A 134 6.39 12.49 -11.13
CA ASN A 134 7.34 13.01 -12.11
C ASN A 134 8.56 12.11 -12.08
N TYR A 135 9.22 11.94 -13.21
CA TYR A 135 10.46 11.18 -13.26
C TYR A 135 11.52 11.94 -14.04
N GLU A 136 12.77 11.71 -13.70
CA GLU A 136 13.94 12.25 -14.37
C GLU A 136 15.07 11.22 -14.39
N THR A 137 15.79 11.17 -15.51
CA THR A 137 17.00 10.37 -15.69
C THR A 137 18.19 11.27 -15.44
N LEU A 138 18.97 10.91 -14.44
CA LEU A 138 20.19 11.58 -14.03
C LEU A 138 21.34 11.30 -15.01
N GLU A 139 22.40 12.10 -14.91
CA GLU A 139 23.58 12.00 -15.80
C GLU A 139 24.33 10.66 -15.66
N ASN A 140 24.22 10.00 -14.50
CA ASN A 140 24.76 8.66 -14.26
C ASN A 140 23.91 7.53 -14.90
N GLY A 141 22.81 7.87 -15.58
CA GLY A 141 21.89 6.92 -16.20
C GLY A 141 20.87 6.31 -15.23
N ALA A 142 20.87 6.70 -13.95
CA ALA A 142 19.83 6.32 -13.00
C ALA A 142 18.58 7.19 -13.16
N VAL A 143 17.42 6.65 -12.80
CA VAL A 143 16.12 7.31 -12.85
C VAL A 143 15.64 7.58 -11.43
N LYS A 144 15.26 8.82 -11.16
CA LYS A 144 14.51 9.21 -9.98
C LYS A 144 13.05 9.36 -10.30
N VAL A 145 12.20 8.89 -9.39
CA VAL A 145 10.75 8.99 -9.50
C VAL A 145 10.20 9.65 -8.26
N TYR A 146 9.55 10.79 -8.45
CA TYR A 146 8.81 11.51 -7.44
C TYR A 146 7.34 11.15 -7.59
N ALA A 147 6.66 10.87 -6.49
CA ALA A 147 5.24 10.62 -6.50
C ALA A 147 4.58 11.23 -5.26
N GLU A 148 3.31 11.56 -5.38
CA GLU A 148 2.45 12.02 -4.30
C GLU A 148 0.99 11.64 -4.54
N LEU A 149 0.23 11.52 -3.45
CA LEU A 149 -1.21 11.34 -3.51
C LEU A 149 -1.93 12.69 -3.57
N ALA A 150 -2.88 12.82 -4.50
CA ALA A 150 -3.75 13.99 -4.70
C ALA A 150 -5.23 13.63 -4.49
#